data_AF-A0A846BWF6-F1
#
_entry.id   AF-A0A846BWF6-F1
#
_cell.length_a   1.000
_cell.length_b   1.000
_cell.length_c   1.000
_cell.angle_alpha   90.00
_cell.angle_beta   90.00
_cell.angle_gamma   90.00
#
_symmetry.space_group_name_H-M   'P 1'
#
loop_
_entity.id
_entity.type
_entity.pdbx_description
1 polymer ?
#
loop_
_entity_poly.entity_id
_entity_poly.type
_entity_poly.pdbx_seq_one_letter_code
_entity_poly.pdbx_strand_id
1 'polypeptide(L)' 'MVLTVNGKAALIMQDAVSYQELLDELALARSAAMIRQGIAEAAEGKDRDAVEALEELRLKHDIPR' A
#
# COMPACT_ATOMS: atom_id res chain seq x y z
N MET A 1 16.91 -15.54 13.71
CA MET A 1 17.00 -16.85 14.40
C MET A 1 15.58 -17.32 14.71
N VAL A 2 15.25 -18.62 14.62
CA VAL A 2 13.89 -19.12 14.89
C VAL A 2 13.87 -19.77 16.26
N LEU A 3 13.06 -19.24 17.19
CA LEU A 3 12.80 -19.92 18.45
C LEU A 3 11.66 -20.90 18.25
N THR A 4 11.91 -22.15 18.67
CA THR A 4 10.89 -23.20 18.72
C THR A 4 10.48 -23.44 20.16
N VAL A 5 9.19 -23.67 20.40
CA VAL A 5 8.67 -24.19 21.66
C VAL A 5 8.11 -25.58 21.36
N ASN A 6 8.63 -26.60 22.03
CA ASN A 6 8.27 -28.02 21.80
C ASN A 6 8.41 -28.48 20.34
N GLY A 7 9.48 -28.05 19.65
CA GLY A 7 9.78 -28.48 18.28
C GLY A 7 8.92 -27.84 17.19
N LYS A 8 8.04 -26.88 17.54
CA LYS A 8 7.29 -26.06 16.59
C LYS A 8 7.81 -24.62 16.63
N ALA A 9 8.05 -24.03 15.46
CA ALA A 9 8.41 -22.61 15.35
C ALA A 9 7.30 -21.75 15.96
N ALA A 10 7.65 -20.99 17.00
CA ALA A 10 6.69 -20.19 17.76
C ALA A 10 6.98 -18.68 17.63
N LEU A 11 8.24 -18.29 17.35
CA LEU A 11 8.64 -16.89 17.19
C LEU A 11 9.84 -16.76 16.25
N ILE A 12 9.80 -15.75 15.38
CA ILE A 12 10.98 -15.31 14.60
C ILE A 12 11.57 -14.10 15.32
N MET A 13 12.82 -14.23 15.77
CA MET A 13 13.58 -13.09 16.25
C MET A 13 14.43 -12.58 15.09
N GLN A 14 14.06 -11.41 14.60
CA GLN A 14 14.73 -10.70 13.51
C GLN A 14 15.30 -9.41 14.06
N ASP A 15 16.43 -8.99 13.49
CA ASP A 15 16.97 -7.66 13.74
C ASP A 15 15.95 -6.59 13.32
N ALA A 16 15.73 -5.60 14.18
CA ALA A 16 14.69 -4.59 13.96
C ALA A 16 15.00 -3.72 12.74
N VAL A 17 16.28 -3.44 12.46
CA VAL A 17 16.71 -2.66 11.30
C VAL A 17 16.47 -3.47 10.03
N SER A 18 16.91 -4.72 9.98
CA SER A 18 16.68 -5.57 8.80
C SER A 18 15.21 -5.86 8.54
N TYR A 19 14.38 -5.95 9.58
CA TYR A 19 12.93 -6.06 9.41
C TYR A 19 12.32 -4.78 8.87
N GLN A 20 12.77 -3.62 9.37
CA GLN A 20 12.33 -2.33 8.87
C GLN A 20 12.73 -2.13 7.39
N GLU A 21 13.96 -2.47 7.02
CA GLU A 21 14.44 -2.43 5.63
C GLU A 21 13.55 -3.28 4.71
N LEU A 22 13.20 -4.50 5.13
CA LEU A 22 12.28 -5.36 4.39
C LEU A 22 10.89 -4.73 4.22
N LEU A 23 10.38 -4.07 5.26
CA LEU A 23 9.09 -3.36 5.17
C LEU A 23 9.16 -2.17 4.22
N ASP A 24 10.27 -1.43 4.22
CA ASP A 24 10.49 -0.27 3.36
C ASP A 24 10.58 -0.70 1.88
N GLU A 25 11.32 -1.78 1.59
CA GLU A 25 11.38 -2.38 0.25
C GLU A 25 10.00 -2.84 -0.23
N LEU A 26 9.23 -3.49 0.66
CA LEU A 26 7.87 -3.93 0.35
C LEU A 26 6.93 -2.73 0.09
N ALA A 27 7.05 -1.66 0.86
CA ALA A 27 6.27 -0.44 0.66
C ALA A 27 6.58 0.22 -0.69
N LEU A 28 7.86 0.27 -1.08
CA LEU A 28 8.29 0.76 -2.38
C LEU A 28 7.75 -0.11 -3.52
N ALA A 29 7.88 -1.44 -3.40
CA ALA A 29 7.39 -2.38 -4.41
C ALA A 29 5.87 -2.27 -4.62
N ARG A 30 5.11 -2.15 -3.52
CA ARG A 30 3.65 -1.92 -3.57
C ARG A 30 3.30 -0.59 -4.24
N SER A 31 3.99 0.49 -3.87
CA SER A 31 3.78 1.81 -4.47
C SER A 31 4.03 1.78 -5.99
N ALA A 32 5.13 1.16 -6.41
CA ALA A 32 5.46 1.01 -7.82
C ALA A 32 4.43 0.16 -8.58
N ALA A 33 3.89 -0.90 -7.95
CA ALA A 33 2.82 -1.71 -8.54
C ALA A 33 1.53 -0.91 -8.71
N MET A 34 1.12 -0.13 -7.70
CA MET A 34 -0.07 0.73 -7.77
C MET A 34 0.04 1.78 -8.87
N ILE A 35 1.21 2.41 -9.05
CA ILE A 35 1.44 3.38 -10.14
C ILE A 35 1.28 2.70 -11.51
N ARG A 36 1.90 1.53 -11.70
CA ARG A 36 1.78 0.78 -12.97
C ARG A 36 0.34 0.38 -13.25
N GLN A 37 -0.39 -0.06 -12.22
CA GLN A 37 -1.80 -0.38 -12.34
C GLN A 37 -2.61 0.86 -12.76
N GLY A 38 -2.43 2.00 -12.09
CA GLY A 38 -3.14 3.23 -12.44
C GLY A 38 -2.86 3.70 -13.86
N ILE A 39 -1.63 3.56 -14.35
CA ILE A 39 -1.29 3.86 -15.76
C ILE A 39 -2.04 2.91 -16.72
N ALA A 40 -2.11 1.62 -16.41
CA ALA A 40 -2.83 0.66 -17.24
C ALA A 40 -4.34 0.92 -17.24
N GLU A 41 -4.92 1.23 -16.08
CA GLU A 41 -6.34 1.58 -15.96
C GLU A 41 -6.69 2.85 -16.72
N ALA A 42 -5.84 3.89 -16.67
CA ALA A 42 -6.01 5.09 -17.47
C ALA A 42 -5.93 4.81 -18.98
N ALA A 43 -5.02 3.94 -19.41
CA ALA A 43 -4.94 3.51 -20.82
C ALA A 43 -6.19 2.74 -21.28
N GLU A 44 -6.89 2.08 -20.35
CA GLU A 44 -8.18 1.41 -20.58
C GLU A 44 -9.39 2.35 -20.45
N GLY A 45 -9.18 3.64 -20.15
CA GLY A 45 -10.25 4.63 -19.96
C GLY A 45 -11.04 4.47 -18.67
N LYS A 46 -10.43 3.86 -17.63
CA LYS A 46 -11.03 3.69 -16.30
C LYS A 46 -10.72 4.86 -15.35
N ASP A 47 -10.03 5.88 -15.85
CA ASP A 47 -9.79 7.12 -15.14
C ASP A 47 -11.08 7.95 -15.01
N ARG A 48 -11.03 8.97 -14.15
CA ARG A 48 -12.14 9.88 -13.89
C ARG A 48 -11.62 11.30 -13.95
N ASP A 49 -12.45 12.24 -14.37
CA ASP A 49 -12.11 13.65 -14.29
C ASP A 49 -11.81 14.04 -12.83
N ALA A 50 -10.66 14.68 -12.62
CA ALA A 50 -10.18 14.98 -11.28
C ALA A 50 -11.06 16.02 -10.57
N VAL A 51 -11.59 17.00 -11.30
CA VAL A 51 -12.44 18.05 -10.72
C VAL A 51 -13.78 17.45 -10.29
N GLU A 52 -14.38 16.63 -11.15
CA GLU A 52 -15.62 15.92 -10.82
C GLU A 52 -15.45 14.98 -9.62
N ALA A 53 -14.42 14.14 -9.62
CA ALA A 53 -14.17 13.20 -8.54
C ALA A 53 -13.89 13.90 -7.19
N LEU A 54 -13.15 15.02 -7.20
CA LEU A 54 -12.88 15.79 -5.98
C LEU A 54 -14.13 16.52 -5.47
N GLU A 55 -14.97 17.05 -6.37
CA GLU A 55 -16.24 17.69 -5.98
C GLU A 55 -17.22 16.67 -5.38
N GLU A 56 -17.31 15.47 -5.96
CA GLU A 56 -18.08 14.38 -5.37
C GLU A 56 -17.57 13.99 -3.97
N LEU A 57 -16.24 13.89 -3.81
CA LEU A 57 -15.64 13.57 -2.51
C LEU A 57 -15.94 14.68 -1.48
N ARG A 58 -15.84 15.93 -1.90
CA ARG A 58 -16.17 17.11 -1.08
C ARG A 58 -17.62 17.04 -0.60
N LEU A 59 -18.56 16.82 -1.53
CA LEU A 59 -19.99 16.70 -1.22
C LEU A 59 -20.29 15.50 -0.32
N LYS A 60 -19.66 14.35 -0.57
CA LYS A 60 -19.83 13.13 0.24
C LYS A 60 -19.38 13.29 1.69
N HIS A 61 -18.41 14.16 1.93
CA HIS A 61 -17.85 14.42 3.26
C HIS A 61 -18.24 15.78 3.84
N ASP A 62 -19.25 16.45 3.26
CA ASP A 62 -19.75 17.76 3.71
C ASP A 62 -18.66 18.83 3.87
N ILE A 63 -17.62 18.78 3.04
CA ILE A 63 -16.49 19.72 3.09
C ILE A 63 -16.94 21.06 2.47
N PRO A 64 -16.80 22.20 3.17
CA PRO A 64 -17.14 23.52 2.63
C PRO A 64 -16.23 23.90 1.45
N ARG A 65 -16.69 24.86 0.65
CA ARG A 65 -15.96 25.37 -0.52
C ARG A 65 -15.04 26.53 -0.18
#